data_AF-A8ABX0-F1
#
_entry.id   AF-A8ABX0-F1
#
_cell.length_a   1.000
_cell.length_b   1.000
_cell.length_c   1.000
_cell.angle_alpha   90.00
_cell.angle_beta   90.00
_cell.angle_gamma   90.00
#
_symmetry.space_group_name_H-M   'P 1'
#
loop_
_entity.id
_entity.type
_entity.pdbx_description
1 polymer ?
#
loop_
_entity_poly.entity_id
_entity_poly.type
_entity_poly.pdbx_seq_one_letter_code
_entity_poly.pdbx_strand_id
1 'polypeptide(L)'
;MLCNAPLEEGPEARAMFVDTHFHLSWSARSKIDLNLKDCKSVEEVLLRVRREAERGGTYKGWVVGTLLPLKLARSLDRFALDEASPEVPVSLATRDGHMAVANTKALKLGGVSCEDEGAECEDGKLTGRLYESAMRKLRRVIPDPDTMLLYKAFKAVLDELKDGGVVEVHSMTSRWLEMEIVNKIKHDVKVYHYVRTETYIPGAVGVKLFVDGVIVHGTAMTEGKGRLYVPLERLVAWIKKGKEEGFQVAVHVMGDEALDVVLKAFKLAGSPKRVLRIEHAALVRDDQLEPLAEAGVPVSVQPGIMEAVGVEEFKRILGNRWKEFMRVKDMLEAGVRVYGGSDHPVGPWRFEEIKKYYKLLWRPPSEEEVLKLHTSGHEMVEG
;
A
#
# COMPACT_ATOMS: atom_id res chain seq x y z
N MET A 1 -29.19 -33.56 16.95
CA MET A 1 -28.54 -34.48 15.99
C MET A 1 -28.05 -33.65 14.83
N LEU A 2 -26.74 -33.49 14.73
CA LEU A 2 -26.03 -32.88 13.61
C LEU A 2 -26.10 -33.87 12.43
N CYS A 3 -26.62 -33.43 11.28
CA CYS A 3 -26.39 -34.13 10.02
C CYS A 3 -25.21 -33.45 9.32
N ASN A 4 -24.05 -34.10 9.42
CA ASN A 4 -22.89 -33.86 8.57
C ASN A 4 -23.25 -34.31 7.15
N ALA A 5 -23.23 -33.38 6.19
CA ALA A 5 -23.11 -33.73 4.77
C ALA A 5 -21.60 -33.78 4.43
N PRO A 6 -21.10 -34.81 3.73
CA PRO A 6 -19.70 -34.89 3.32
C PRO A 6 -19.38 -33.82 2.27
N LEU A 7 -18.20 -33.23 2.37
CA LEU A 7 -17.59 -32.44 1.30
C LEU A 7 -17.27 -33.41 0.14
N GLU A 8 -17.98 -33.30 -0.98
CA GLU A 8 -17.65 -34.06 -2.19
C GLU A 8 -16.39 -33.48 -2.85
N GLU A 9 -15.35 -34.30 -2.93
CA GLU A 9 -14.11 -34.04 -3.67
C GLU A 9 -14.35 -34.17 -5.19
N GLY A 10 -14.74 -33.06 -5.83
CA GLY A 10 -14.67 -32.83 -7.27
C GLY A 10 -13.39 -32.07 -7.67
N PRO A 11 -13.11 -31.86 -8.97
CA PRO A 11 -11.83 -31.32 -9.45
C PRO A 11 -11.54 -29.99 -8.77
N GLU A 12 -10.52 -29.99 -7.89
CA GLU A 12 -10.14 -28.93 -6.94
C GLU A 12 -10.98 -27.66 -7.05
N ALA A 13 -12.01 -27.52 -6.21
CA ALA A 13 -12.65 -26.23 -5.99
C ALA A 13 -11.57 -25.27 -5.49
N ARG A 14 -10.98 -24.49 -6.40
CA ARG A 14 -9.96 -23.49 -6.06
C ARG A 14 -10.58 -22.58 -5.00
N ALA A 15 -9.95 -22.53 -3.83
CA ALA A 15 -10.34 -21.60 -2.79
C ALA A 15 -10.42 -20.19 -3.39
N MET A 16 -11.56 -19.54 -3.23
CA MET A 16 -11.82 -18.21 -3.74
C MET A 16 -11.27 -17.20 -2.73
N PHE A 17 -10.18 -16.52 -3.09
CA PHE A 17 -9.49 -15.60 -2.19
C PHE A 17 -9.98 -14.16 -2.31
N VAL A 18 -9.99 -13.46 -1.19
CA VAL A 18 -10.31 -12.03 -1.09
C VAL A 18 -9.07 -11.29 -0.59
N ASP A 19 -8.63 -10.28 -1.34
CA ASP A 19 -7.56 -9.40 -0.92
C ASP A 19 -8.12 -8.07 -0.41
N THR A 20 -8.12 -7.90 0.91
CA THR A 20 -8.75 -6.73 1.51
C THR A 20 -7.91 -5.45 1.44
N HIS A 21 -6.70 -5.50 0.87
CA HIS A 21 -5.86 -4.33 0.67
C HIS A 21 -4.91 -4.55 -0.52
N PHE A 22 -5.28 -4.03 -1.68
CA PHE A 22 -4.52 -4.17 -2.91
C PHE A 22 -4.37 -2.82 -3.61
N HIS A 23 -3.19 -2.51 -4.15
CA HIS A 23 -2.99 -1.31 -4.97
C HIS A 23 -3.15 -1.65 -6.45
N LEU A 24 -4.41 -1.72 -6.92
CA LEU A 24 -4.72 -2.12 -8.30
C LEU A 24 -4.11 -1.16 -9.33
N SER A 25 -4.22 0.15 -9.09
CA SER A 25 -3.63 1.18 -9.93
C SER A 25 -2.11 1.08 -10.02
N TRP A 26 -1.44 0.79 -8.89
CA TRP A 26 0.01 0.62 -8.88
C TRP A 26 0.41 -0.67 -9.59
N SER A 27 -0.32 -1.76 -9.37
CA SER A 27 -0.11 -3.06 -10.03
C SER A 27 -0.29 -2.98 -11.54
N ALA A 28 -1.27 -2.20 -12.02
CA ALA A 28 -1.44 -1.95 -13.45
C ALA A 28 -0.28 -1.10 -13.98
N ARG A 29 0.05 0.00 -13.30
CA ARG A 29 1.16 0.87 -13.70
C ARG A 29 2.50 0.16 -13.72
N SER A 30 2.75 -0.82 -12.85
CA SER A 30 4.00 -1.58 -12.84
C SER A 30 4.19 -2.51 -14.05
N LYS A 31 3.13 -2.74 -14.84
CA LYS A 31 3.22 -3.38 -16.16
C LYS A 31 3.61 -2.42 -17.28
N ILE A 32 3.60 -1.12 -17.01
CA ILE A 32 3.89 -0.03 -17.95
C ILE A 32 5.23 0.61 -17.61
N ASP A 33 5.37 1.03 -16.35
CA ASP A 33 6.56 1.66 -15.79
C ASP A 33 7.79 0.75 -15.94
N LEU A 34 8.97 1.36 -16.06
CA LEU A 34 10.24 0.64 -16.10
C LEU A 34 10.40 -0.18 -14.82
N ASN A 35 10.25 -1.50 -14.94
CA ASN A 35 10.30 -2.40 -13.79
C ASN A 35 11.75 -2.65 -13.35
N LEU A 36 12.05 -2.31 -12.10
CA LEU A 36 13.38 -2.40 -11.51
C LEU A 36 13.47 -3.46 -10.41
N LYS A 37 12.43 -4.27 -10.19
CA LYS A 37 12.33 -5.25 -9.10
C LYS A 37 13.54 -6.18 -9.03
N ASP A 38 14.00 -6.66 -10.19
CA ASP A 38 15.04 -7.68 -10.29
C ASP A 38 16.45 -7.12 -10.46
N CYS A 39 16.63 -5.79 -10.40
CA CYS A 39 17.95 -5.17 -10.45
C CYS A 39 18.76 -5.53 -9.19
N LYS A 40 20.02 -5.90 -9.39
CA LYS A 40 20.95 -6.32 -8.32
C LYS A 40 22.03 -5.29 -8.01
N SER A 41 22.22 -4.31 -8.89
CA SER A 41 23.21 -3.25 -8.71
C SER A 41 22.73 -1.91 -9.28
N VAL A 42 23.40 -0.82 -8.87
CA VAL A 42 23.14 0.53 -9.38
C VAL A 42 23.41 0.59 -10.89
N GLU A 43 24.45 -0.08 -11.37
CA GLU A 43 24.83 -0.12 -12.78
C GLU A 43 23.74 -0.75 -13.65
N GLU A 44 23.09 -1.83 -13.17
CA GLU A 44 21.95 -2.43 -13.87
C GLU A 44 20.76 -1.46 -13.96
N VAL A 45 20.49 -0.70 -12.89
CA VAL A 45 19.44 0.33 -12.88
C VAL A 45 19.76 1.39 -13.92
N LEU A 46 20.96 1.97 -13.88
CA LEU A 46 21.41 3.02 -14.80
C LEU A 46 21.39 2.54 -16.25
N LEU A 47 21.77 1.28 -16.53
CA LEU A 47 21.70 0.71 -17.87
C LEU A 47 20.26 0.62 -18.39
N ARG A 48 19.30 0.20 -17.55
CA ARG A 48 17.88 0.16 -17.92
C ARG A 48 17.33 1.56 -18.16
N VAL A 49 17.68 2.52 -17.30
CA VAL A 49 17.29 3.94 -17.45
C VAL A 49 17.80 4.50 -18.78
N ARG A 50 19.09 4.29 -19.10
CA ARG A 50 19.70 4.77 -20.35
C ARG A 50 18.97 4.23 -21.57
N ARG A 51 18.75 2.90 -21.62
CA ARG A 51 18.04 2.25 -22.73
C ARG A 51 16.61 2.76 -22.89
N GLU A 52 15.93 3.04 -21.78
CA GLU A 52 14.57 3.55 -21.81
C GLU A 52 14.54 5.02 -22.25
N ALA A 53 15.48 5.84 -21.79
CA ALA A 53 15.64 7.22 -22.23
C ALA A 53 15.95 7.32 -23.74
N GLU A 54 16.82 6.47 -24.27
CA GLU A 54 17.15 6.38 -25.71
C GLU A 54 15.94 6.05 -26.59
N ARG A 55 14.93 5.36 -26.03
CA ARG A 55 13.66 5.05 -26.70
C ARG A 55 12.62 6.19 -26.62
N GLY A 56 12.98 7.31 -25.99
CA GLY A 56 12.07 8.43 -25.78
C GLY A 56 11.29 8.37 -24.46
N GLY A 57 11.68 7.47 -23.55
CA GLY A 57 11.05 7.26 -22.25
C GLY A 57 9.91 6.23 -22.27
N THR A 58 9.45 5.90 -21.06
CA THR A 58 8.34 4.96 -20.79
C THR A 58 7.02 5.47 -21.37
N TYR A 59 6.72 6.76 -21.18
CA TYR A 59 5.60 7.44 -21.82
C TYR A 59 5.79 8.95 -21.76
N LYS A 60 5.28 9.64 -22.79
CA LYS A 60 5.22 11.11 -22.86
C LYS A 60 6.56 11.81 -22.57
N GLY A 61 7.68 11.22 -22.99
CA GLY A 61 9.00 11.81 -22.81
C GLY A 61 9.55 11.73 -21.39
N TRP A 62 9.04 10.83 -20.54
CA TRP A 62 9.55 10.55 -19.20
C TRP A 62 10.02 9.11 -19.08
N VAL A 63 11.12 8.89 -18.37
CA VAL A 63 11.43 7.55 -17.82
C VAL A 63 10.80 7.47 -16.43
N VAL A 64 9.75 6.67 -16.31
CA VAL A 64 9.08 6.43 -15.03
C VAL A 64 9.36 5.00 -14.62
N GLY A 65 10.10 4.84 -13.53
CA GLY A 65 10.47 3.54 -12.98
C GLY A 65 9.71 3.20 -11.73
N THR A 66 9.58 1.89 -11.47
CA THR A 66 8.85 1.37 -10.32
C THR A 66 9.57 0.16 -9.72
N LEU A 67 9.17 -0.21 -8.50
CA LEU A 67 9.67 -1.38 -7.78
C LEU A 67 11.20 -1.38 -7.58
N LEU A 68 11.84 -0.21 -7.55
CA LEU A 68 13.27 -0.10 -7.27
C LEU A 68 13.56 -0.63 -5.85
N PRO A 69 14.46 -1.62 -5.68
CA PRO A 69 14.84 -2.11 -4.35
C PRO A 69 15.37 -0.97 -3.47
N LEU A 70 14.87 -0.87 -2.23
CA LEU A 70 15.19 0.23 -1.32
C LEU A 70 16.70 0.39 -1.09
N LYS A 71 17.45 -0.72 -1.01
CA LYS A 71 18.91 -0.70 -0.87
C LYS A 71 19.60 -0.01 -2.05
N LEU A 72 19.13 -0.25 -3.27
CA LEU A 72 19.68 0.38 -4.47
C LEU A 72 19.30 1.85 -4.54
N ALA A 73 18.05 2.19 -4.18
CA ALA A 73 17.59 3.58 -4.14
C ALA A 73 18.42 4.46 -3.20
N ARG A 74 18.80 3.95 -2.03
CA ARG A 74 19.68 4.64 -1.08
C ARG A 74 21.11 4.85 -1.59
N SER A 75 21.53 4.06 -2.57
CA SER A 75 22.86 4.14 -3.19
C SER A 75 22.87 4.93 -4.50
N LEU A 76 21.72 5.49 -4.89
CA LEU A 76 21.52 6.22 -6.14
C LEU A 76 21.30 7.70 -5.84
N ASP A 77 21.74 8.57 -6.73
CA ASP A 77 21.50 10.01 -6.68
C ASP A 77 21.14 10.56 -8.06
N ARG A 78 20.82 11.86 -8.10
CA ARG A 78 20.47 12.55 -9.33
C ARG A 78 21.64 12.64 -10.30
N PHE A 79 22.88 12.65 -9.83
CA PHE A 79 24.06 12.86 -10.68
C PHE A 79 24.30 11.62 -11.54
N ALA A 80 24.21 10.43 -10.94
CA ALA A 80 24.24 9.17 -11.66
C ALA A 80 23.10 9.07 -12.69
N LEU A 81 21.90 9.56 -12.35
CA LEU A 81 20.77 9.60 -13.28
C LEU A 81 20.92 10.66 -14.38
N ASP A 82 21.57 11.79 -14.10
CA ASP A 82 21.89 12.82 -15.08
C ASP A 82 22.88 12.27 -16.13
N GLU A 83 23.87 11.47 -15.73
CA GLU A 83 24.78 10.79 -16.66
C GLU A 83 24.07 9.72 -17.49
N ALA A 84 23.12 8.98 -16.91
CA ALA A 84 22.36 7.96 -17.62
C ALA A 84 21.32 8.55 -18.58
N SER A 85 20.76 9.71 -18.24
CA SER A 85 19.66 10.35 -18.97
C SER A 85 19.72 11.88 -18.79
N PRO A 86 20.58 12.58 -19.56
CA PRO A 86 20.79 14.02 -19.40
C PRO A 86 19.58 14.83 -19.86
N GLU A 87 18.89 14.36 -20.91
CA GLU A 87 17.83 15.11 -21.57
C GLU A 87 16.42 14.56 -21.34
N VAL A 88 16.26 13.40 -20.74
CA VAL A 88 14.94 12.83 -20.43
C VAL A 88 14.73 12.88 -18.92
N PRO A 89 13.63 13.47 -18.42
CA PRO A 89 13.33 13.46 -16.98
C PRO A 89 13.10 12.03 -16.49
N VAL A 90 13.74 11.71 -15.36
CA VAL A 90 13.69 10.38 -14.73
C VAL A 90 13.12 10.48 -13.33
N SER A 91 12.19 9.60 -12.99
CA SER A 91 11.74 9.37 -11.61
C SER A 91 11.57 7.87 -11.36
N LEU A 92 12.31 7.33 -10.39
CA LEU A 92 12.31 5.91 -10.05
C LEU A 92 11.73 5.72 -8.65
N ALA A 93 10.51 5.19 -8.55
CA ALA A 93 9.86 4.93 -7.28
C ALA A 93 10.33 3.60 -6.67
N THR A 94 10.54 3.59 -5.35
CA THR A 94 10.92 2.39 -4.60
C THR A 94 9.78 1.39 -4.50
N ARG A 95 10.14 0.13 -4.25
CA ARG A 95 9.18 -0.97 -4.06
C ARG A 95 8.24 -0.79 -2.87
N ASP A 96 8.70 -0.14 -1.81
CA ASP A 96 7.85 0.21 -0.66
C ASP A 96 6.94 1.42 -0.94
N GLY A 97 7.18 2.17 -2.03
CA GLY A 97 6.30 3.26 -2.46
C GLY A 97 6.45 4.56 -1.68
N HIS A 98 7.43 4.66 -0.78
CA HIS A 98 7.64 5.81 0.11
C HIS A 98 8.82 6.72 -0.29
N MET A 99 9.62 6.29 -1.27
CA MET A 99 10.77 7.01 -1.76
C MET A 99 10.80 7.01 -3.30
N ALA A 100 11.39 8.06 -3.88
CA ALA A 100 11.78 8.06 -5.29
C ALA A 100 13.16 8.70 -5.47
N VAL A 101 13.87 8.29 -6.51
CA VAL A 101 15.12 8.95 -6.95
C VAL A 101 14.86 9.60 -8.30
N ALA A 102 15.17 10.88 -8.42
CA ALA A 102 14.91 11.68 -9.61
C ALA A 102 16.14 12.43 -10.11
N ASN A 103 16.27 12.58 -11.42
CA ASN A 103 17.36 13.36 -12.03
C ASN A 103 17.10 14.87 -11.97
N THR A 104 18.11 15.67 -12.31
CA THR A 104 18.02 17.14 -12.26
C THR A 104 16.88 17.68 -13.13
N LYS A 105 16.65 17.09 -14.30
CA LYS A 105 15.57 17.53 -15.21
C LYS A 105 14.18 17.32 -14.58
N ALA A 106 13.94 16.15 -13.99
CA ALA A 106 12.70 15.86 -13.27
C ALA A 106 12.50 16.78 -12.06
N LEU A 107 13.54 17.00 -11.26
CA LEU A 107 13.49 17.88 -10.07
C LEU A 107 13.12 19.33 -10.46
N LYS A 108 13.70 19.84 -11.55
CA LYS A 108 13.37 21.17 -12.09
C LYS A 108 11.92 21.26 -12.56
N LEU A 109 11.43 20.26 -13.29
CA LEU A 109 10.03 20.21 -13.74
C LEU A 109 9.05 20.11 -12.56
N GLY A 110 9.43 19.41 -11.49
CA GLY A 110 8.65 19.31 -10.26
C GLY A 110 8.74 20.52 -9.34
N GLY A 111 9.62 21.49 -9.64
CA GLY A 111 9.90 22.63 -8.77
C GLY A 111 10.33 22.23 -7.36
N VAL A 112 11.05 21.12 -7.24
CA VAL A 112 11.53 20.60 -5.94
C VAL A 112 12.75 21.41 -5.48
N SER A 113 12.79 21.76 -4.20
CA SER A 113 13.90 22.49 -3.55
C SER A 113 14.31 21.82 -2.23
N CYS A 114 15.42 22.26 -1.65
CA CYS A 114 15.87 21.82 -0.33
C CYS A 114 14.97 22.29 0.83
N GLU A 115 14.06 23.22 0.57
CA GLU A 115 13.09 23.69 1.55
C GLU A 115 11.87 22.76 1.61
N ASP A 116 11.68 21.90 0.61
CA ASP A 116 10.58 20.94 0.60
C ASP A 116 10.80 19.84 1.64
N GLU A 117 9.80 19.65 2.49
CA GLU A 117 9.79 18.53 3.43
C GLU A 117 9.93 17.18 2.71
N GLY A 118 10.89 16.38 3.13
CA GLY A 118 11.20 15.08 2.53
C GLY A 118 12.10 15.14 1.29
N ALA A 119 12.57 16.32 0.89
CA ALA A 119 13.64 16.42 -0.10
C ALA A 119 15.00 16.28 0.61
N GLU A 120 15.81 15.32 0.19
CA GLU A 120 17.13 15.13 0.76
C GLU A 120 18.15 16.07 0.11
N CYS A 121 18.92 16.77 0.95
CA CYS A 121 19.94 17.71 0.53
C CYS A 121 21.26 17.53 1.27
N GLU A 122 22.35 17.63 0.51
CA GLU A 122 23.72 17.62 0.99
C GLU A 122 24.39 18.92 0.49
N ASP A 123 25.01 19.68 1.39
CA ASP A 123 25.66 20.96 1.10
C ASP A 123 24.77 21.96 0.31
N GLY A 124 23.48 22.02 0.67
CA GLY A 124 22.50 22.89 0.03
C GLY A 124 22.09 22.45 -1.38
N LYS A 125 22.47 21.25 -1.82
CA LYS A 125 22.12 20.68 -3.12
C LYS A 125 21.24 19.45 -2.93
N LEU A 126 20.18 19.36 -3.74
CA LEU A 126 19.35 18.16 -3.81
C LEU A 126 20.22 16.95 -4.17
N THR A 127 20.05 15.84 -3.46
CA THR A 127 20.64 14.56 -3.86
C THR A 127 19.78 13.86 -4.92
N GLY A 128 18.50 14.27 -5.02
CA GLY A 128 17.49 13.64 -5.88
C GLY A 128 16.72 12.51 -5.22
N ARG A 129 17.08 12.13 -3.99
CA ARG A 129 16.30 11.22 -3.15
C ARG A 129 15.17 12.01 -2.49
N LEU A 130 13.93 11.61 -2.78
CA LEU A 130 12.72 12.26 -2.31
C LEU A 130 11.89 11.27 -1.51
N TYR A 131 11.45 11.69 -0.33
CA TYR A 131 10.61 10.91 0.56
C TYR A 131 9.23 11.54 0.62
N GLU A 132 8.19 10.71 0.58
CA GLU A 132 6.82 11.06 0.98
C GLU A 132 6.26 12.36 0.35
N SER A 133 6.34 13.50 1.06
CA SER A 133 5.78 14.80 0.67
C SER A 133 6.46 15.33 -0.60
N ALA A 134 7.80 15.37 -0.64
CA ALA A 134 8.55 15.81 -1.82
C ALA A 134 8.38 14.84 -3.00
N MET A 135 8.34 13.53 -2.74
CA MET A 135 8.03 12.53 -3.78
C MET A 135 6.64 12.77 -4.39
N ARG A 136 5.62 13.03 -3.55
CA ARG A 136 4.26 13.38 -4.02
C ARG A 136 4.23 14.68 -4.81
N LYS A 137 5.03 15.69 -4.41
CA LYS A 137 5.17 16.95 -5.16
C LYS A 137 5.65 16.68 -6.58
N LEU A 138 6.73 15.90 -6.73
CA LEU A 138 7.22 15.50 -8.05
C LEU A 138 6.20 14.67 -8.83
N ARG A 139 5.56 13.69 -8.20
CA ARG A 139 4.59 12.80 -8.87
C ARG A 139 3.43 13.55 -9.52
N ARG A 140 3.06 14.73 -9.03
CA ARG A 140 1.98 15.56 -9.61
C ARG A 140 2.28 16.12 -11.00
N VAL A 141 3.56 16.25 -11.35
CA VAL A 141 3.97 16.76 -12.68
C VAL A 141 4.29 15.65 -13.68
N ILE A 142 4.38 14.40 -13.21
CA ILE A 142 4.59 13.24 -14.09
C ILE A 142 3.28 13.00 -14.87
N PRO A 143 3.32 12.95 -16.20
CA PRO A 143 2.13 12.71 -17.01
C PRO A 143 1.55 11.31 -16.76
N ASP A 144 0.26 11.14 -17.01
CA ASP A 144 -0.34 9.80 -17.01
C ASP A 144 -0.02 9.06 -18.33
N PRO A 145 0.10 7.71 -18.29
CA PRO A 145 0.11 6.92 -19.50
C PRO A 145 -1.19 7.08 -20.30
N ASP A 146 -1.14 6.77 -21.59
CA ASP A 146 -2.34 6.80 -22.42
C ASP A 146 -3.42 5.86 -21.89
N THR A 147 -4.69 6.27 -21.96
CA THR A 147 -5.84 5.54 -21.41
C THR A 147 -5.92 4.10 -21.92
N MET A 148 -5.58 3.86 -23.19
CA MET A 148 -5.57 2.51 -23.76
C MET A 148 -4.45 1.63 -23.18
N LEU A 149 -3.32 2.22 -22.79
CA LEU A 149 -2.25 1.50 -22.13
C LEU A 149 -2.65 1.13 -20.70
N LEU A 150 -3.28 2.06 -19.98
CA LEU A 150 -3.88 1.80 -18.67
C LEU A 150 -4.95 0.70 -18.75
N TYR A 151 -5.88 0.77 -19.71
CA TYR A 151 -6.91 -0.26 -19.91
C TYR A 151 -6.31 -1.66 -20.07
N LYS A 152 -5.31 -1.80 -20.95
CA LYS A 152 -4.62 -3.08 -21.17
C LYS A 152 -3.94 -3.58 -19.90
N ALA A 153 -3.29 -2.68 -19.16
CA ALA A 153 -2.59 -3.02 -17.93
C ALA A 153 -3.54 -3.44 -16.80
N PHE A 154 -4.65 -2.71 -16.59
CA PHE A 154 -5.68 -3.10 -15.62
C PHE A 154 -6.28 -4.45 -15.97
N LYS A 155 -6.62 -4.67 -17.25
CA LYS A 155 -7.15 -5.95 -17.71
C LYS A 155 -6.18 -7.09 -17.41
N ALA A 156 -4.89 -6.90 -17.71
CA ALA A 156 -3.87 -7.92 -17.43
C ALA A 156 -3.76 -8.24 -15.92
N VAL A 157 -3.83 -7.24 -15.03
CA VAL A 157 -3.84 -7.51 -13.58
C VAL A 157 -5.09 -8.28 -13.16
N LEU A 158 -6.27 -7.89 -13.66
CA LEU A 158 -7.54 -8.55 -13.30
C LEU A 158 -7.59 -10.00 -13.80
N ASP A 159 -7.07 -10.26 -15.01
CA ASP A 159 -6.92 -11.61 -15.55
C ASP A 159 -5.96 -12.43 -14.67
N GLU A 160 -4.80 -11.87 -14.30
CA GLU A 160 -3.84 -12.53 -13.41
C GLU A 160 -4.45 -12.86 -12.04
N LEU A 161 -5.17 -11.92 -11.42
CA LEU A 161 -5.85 -12.12 -10.14
C LEU A 161 -6.82 -13.30 -10.21
N LYS A 162 -7.67 -13.31 -11.25
CA LYS A 162 -8.61 -14.40 -11.51
C LYS A 162 -7.90 -15.74 -11.67
N ASP A 163 -6.84 -15.79 -12.48
CA ASP A 163 -6.07 -17.00 -12.74
C ASP A 163 -5.38 -17.52 -11.47
N GLY A 164 -5.00 -16.60 -10.57
CA GLY A 164 -4.47 -16.88 -9.24
C GLY A 164 -5.52 -17.21 -8.17
N GLY A 165 -6.81 -17.28 -8.52
CA GLY A 165 -7.90 -17.63 -7.60
C GLY A 165 -8.41 -16.48 -6.73
N VAL A 166 -7.99 -15.24 -7.00
CA VAL A 166 -8.52 -14.05 -6.31
C VAL A 166 -9.81 -13.61 -6.99
N VAL A 167 -10.87 -13.49 -6.21
CA VAL A 167 -12.22 -13.20 -6.69
C VAL A 167 -12.72 -11.83 -6.26
N GLU A 168 -12.06 -11.21 -5.28
CA GLU A 168 -12.40 -9.90 -4.77
C GLU A 168 -11.15 -9.16 -4.32
N VAL A 169 -11.04 -7.88 -4.64
CA VAL A 169 -9.96 -7.00 -4.17
C VAL A 169 -10.51 -5.66 -3.69
N HIS A 170 -9.94 -5.16 -2.60
CA HIS A 170 -10.18 -3.79 -2.15
C HIS A 170 -9.06 -2.89 -2.68
N SER A 171 -9.36 -2.16 -3.77
CA SER A 171 -8.42 -1.30 -4.47
C SER A 171 -8.19 0.01 -3.71
N MET A 172 -7.09 0.05 -2.95
CA MET A 172 -6.68 1.20 -2.15
C MET A 172 -6.07 2.29 -3.02
N THR A 173 -6.46 3.53 -2.76
CA THR A 173 -5.98 4.75 -3.42
C THR A 173 -6.33 4.89 -4.90
N SER A 174 -7.51 4.39 -5.27
CA SER A 174 -8.03 4.50 -6.64
C SER A 174 -8.20 5.96 -7.07
N ARG A 175 -7.84 6.29 -8.33
CA ARG A 175 -8.16 7.58 -8.95
C ARG A 175 -9.45 7.44 -9.76
N TRP A 176 -10.21 8.52 -9.91
CA TRP A 176 -11.48 8.51 -10.64
C TRP A 176 -11.36 7.91 -12.05
N LEU A 177 -10.39 8.38 -12.85
CA LEU A 177 -10.18 7.87 -14.22
C LEU A 177 -9.88 6.36 -14.23
N GLU A 178 -9.13 5.87 -13.25
CA GLU A 178 -8.76 4.45 -13.16
C GLU A 178 -9.97 3.60 -12.76
N MET A 179 -10.80 4.10 -11.84
CA MET A 179 -12.07 3.47 -11.48
C MET A 179 -12.99 3.35 -12.71
N GLU A 180 -13.11 4.43 -13.50
CA GLU A 180 -13.88 4.41 -14.75
C GLU A 180 -13.36 3.41 -15.78
N ILE A 181 -12.03 3.25 -15.87
CA ILE A 181 -11.41 2.24 -16.75
C ILE A 181 -11.74 0.84 -16.25
N VAL A 182 -11.55 0.56 -14.96
CA VAL A 182 -11.80 -0.76 -14.35
C VAL A 182 -13.27 -1.16 -14.53
N ASN A 183 -14.21 -0.25 -14.26
CA ASN A 183 -15.65 -0.49 -14.42
C ASN A 183 -16.08 -0.81 -15.87
N LYS A 184 -15.26 -0.46 -16.86
CA LYS A 184 -15.52 -0.77 -18.28
C LYS A 184 -14.87 -2.07 -18.74
N ILE A 185 -13.94 -2.63 -17.98
CA ILE A 185 -13.32 -3.91 -18.28
C ILE A 185 -14.29 -5.01 -17.88
N LYS A 186 -14.55 -5.96 -18.78
CA LYS A 186 -15.28 -7.18 -18.42
C LYS A 186 -14.34 -8.14 -17.70
N HIS A 187 -14.60 -8.41 -16.42
CA HIS A 187 -13.83 -9.33 -15.57
C HIS A 187 -14.72 -9.95 -14.48
N ASP A 188 -14.26 -11.05 -13.88
CA ASP A 188 -15.00 -11.76 -12.82
C ASP A 188 -14.50 -11.46 -11.40
N VAL A 189 -13.46 -10.63 -11.27
CA VAL A 189 -12.94 -10.17 -9.97
C VAL A 189 -13.80 -9.01 -9.46
N LYS A 190 -14.38 -9.07 -8.27
CA LYS A 190 -15.09 -7.94 -7.67
C LYS A 190 -14.09 -6.89 -7.18
N VAL A 191 -14.25 -5.62 -7.56
CA VAL A 191 -13.32 -4.54 -7.18
C VAL A 191 -14.04 -3.50 -6.35
N TYR A 192 -13.61 -3.35 -5.10
CA TYR A 192 -14.09 -2.30 -4.20
C TYR A 192 -13.09 -1.15 -4.15
N HIS A 193 -13.47 0.01 -4.67
CA HIS A 193 -12.57 1.16 -4.76
C HIS A 193 -12.60 2.02 -3.49
N TYR A 194 -11.41 2.30 -2.94
CA TYR A 194 -11.20 3.34 -1.93
C TYR A 194 -10.38 4.46 -2.55
N VAL A 195 -10.97 5.65 -2.69
CA VAL A 195 -10.36 6.76 -3.42
C VAL A 195 -9.42 7.59 -2.55
N ARG A 196 -8.33 8.10 -3.15
CA ARG A 196 -7.36 8.97 -2.47
C ARG A 196 -7.61 10.43 -2.86
N THR A 197 -8.58 11.05 -2.23
CA THR A 197 -9.03 12.41 -2.56
C THR A 197 -9.45 13.17 -1.31
N GLU A 198 -9.51 14.50 -1.41
CA GLU A 198 -10.09 15.35 -0.36
C GLU A 198 -11.63 15.41 -0.42
N THR A 199 -12.23 14.65 -1.34
CA THR A 199 -13.68 14.58 -1.53
C THR A 199 -14.06 13.17 -1.94
N TYR A 200 -15.13 12.63 -1.37
CA TYR A 200 -15.66 11.32 -1.77
C TYR A 200 -16.12 11.35 -3.23
N ILE A 201 -15.94 10.24 -3.94
CA ILE A 201 -16.35 10.06 -5.34
C ILE A 201 -17.48 9.02 -5.35
N PRO A 202 -18.69 9.39 -5.80
CA PRO A 202 -19.79 8.43 -5.93
C PRO A 202 -19.40 7.20 -6.76
N GLY A 203 -19.80 6.02 -6.29
CA GLY A 203 -19.43 4.72 -6.86
C GLY A 203 -18.21 4.06 -6.21
N ALA A 204 -17.41 4.81 -5.44
CA ALA A 204 -16.42 4.22 -4.55
C ALA A 204 -17.08 3.69 -3.26
N VAL A 205 -16.47 2.70 -2.61
CA VAL A 205 -16.91 2.23 -1.28
C VAL A 205 -16.54 3.26 -0.20
N GLY A 206 -15.42 3.95 -0.40
CA GLY A 206 -14.90 4.84 0.62
C GLY A 206 -13.71 5.68 0.18
N VAL A 207 -13.14 6.39 1.15
CA VAL A 207 -11.90 7.14 1.01
C VAL A 207 -10.76 6.41 1.72
N LYS A 208 -9.54 6.52 1.20
CA LYS A 208 -8.30 6.04 1.85
C LYS A 208 -7.49 7.22 2.38
N LEU A 209 -7.35 7.28 3.70
CA LEU A 209 -6.54 8.26 4.41
C LEU A 209 -5.24 7.63 4.92
N PHE A 210 -4.24 8.48 5.13
CA PHE A 210 -2.96 8.11 5.74
C PHE A 210 -2.83 8.91 7.03
N VAL A 211 -2.88 8.25 8.18
CA VAL A 211 -2.74 8.94 9.47
C VAL A 211 -1.28 9.16 9.79
N ASP A 212 -0.42 8.19 9.51
CA ASP A 212 1.03 8.29 9.67
C ASP A 212 1.79 7.70 8.47
N GLY A 213 3.14 7.68 8.58
CA GLY A 213 4.04 7.13 7.57
C GLY A 213 4.32 5.65 7.75
N VAL A 214 5.58 5.24 7.54
CA VAL A 214 6.02 3.85 7.67
C VAL A 214 7.21 3.72 8.60
N ILE A 215 7.30 2.54 9.21
CA ILE A 215 8.32 2.20 10.21
C ILE A 215 9.73 2.31 9.60
N VAL A 216 9.90 1.85 8.36
CA VAL A 216 11.22 1.68 7.71
C VAL A 216 11.90 3.00 7.31
N HIS A 217 11.13 4.09 7.25
CA HIS A 217 11.63 5.45 7.02
C HIS A 217 11.53 6.33 8.27
N GLY A 218 11.14 5.78 9.42
CA GLY A 218 10.99 6.53 10.68
C GLY A 218 9.86 7.56 10.66
N THR A 219 8.89 7.43 9.75
CA THR A 219 7.78 8.37 9.59
C THR A 219 6.48 7.89 10.23
N ALA A 220 6.41 6.61 10.63
CA ALA A 220 5.32 6.09 11.47
C ALA A 220 5.34 6.71 12.86
N MET A 221 4.17 7.01 13.43
CA MET A 221 4.05 7.66 14.75
C MET A 221 4.24 6.64 15.87
N THR A 222 5.41 6.66 16.51
CA THR A 222 5.78 5.71 17.56
C THR A 222 6.95 6.23 18.40
N GLU A 223 6.95 5.95 19.70
CA GLU A 223 8.00 6.37 20.65
C GLU A 223 8.27 7.88 20.64
N GLY A 224 7.23 8.69 20.48
CA GLY A 224 7.31 10.15 20.35
C GLY A 224 8.02 10.63 19.08
N LYS A 225 8.21 9.75 18.09
CA LYS A 225 8.83 10.04 16.79
C LYS A 225 7.82 9.81 15.66
N GLY A 226 8.20 10.24 14.47
CA GLY A 226 7.36 10.15 13.28
C GLY A 226 6.50 11.40 13.10
N ARG A 227 5.45 11.27 12.28
CA ARG A 227 4.57 12.40 11.98
C ARG A 227 3.13 11.97 11.69
N LEU A 228 2.21 12.77 12.17
CA LEU A 228 0.78 12.65 11.90
C LEU A 228 0.43 13.47 10.65
N TYR A 229 -0.01 12.82 9.58
CA TYR A 229 -0.42 13.47 8.34
C TYR A 229 -1.84 14.01 8.37
N VAL A 230 -2.71 13.35 9.12
CA VAL A 230 -4.11 13.74 9.29
C VAL A 230 -4.36 13.98 10.78
N PRO A 231 -4.46 15.25 11.21
CA PRO A 231 -4.77 15.60 12.58
C PRO A 231 -6.07 14.96 13.08
N LEU A 232 -6.17 14.76 14.40
CA LEU A 232 -7.32 14.14 15.07
C LEU A 232 -8.65 14.78 14.62
N GLU A 233 -8.72 16.11 14.61
CA GLU A 233 -9.93 16.85 14.29
C GLU A 233 -10.38 16.59 12.85
N ARG A 234 -9.41 16.52 11.92
CA ARG A 234 -9.67 16.22 10.51
C ARG A 234 -10.11 14.77 10.34
N LEU A 235 -9.54 13.84 11.09
CA LEU A 235 -9.95 12.44 11.06
C LEU A 235 -11.38 12.26 11.61
N VAL A 236 -11.72 12.93 12.72
CA VAL A 236 -13.09 12.94 13.27
C VAL A 236 -14.08 13.48 12.24
N ALA A 237 -13.73 14.58 11.56
CA ALA A 237 -14.58 15.17 10.52
C ALA A 237 -14.84 14.19 9.36
N TRP A 238 -13.82 13.46 8.91
CA TRP A 238 -13.96 12.43 7.88
C TRP A 238 -14.85 11.28 8.31
N ILE A 239 -14.69 10.77 9.53
CA ILE A 239 -15.52 9.67 10.05
C ILE A 239 -16.98 10.11 10.18
N LYS A 240 -17.25 11.33 10.66
CA LYS A 240 -18.60 11.89 10.72
C LYS A 240 -19.21 12.04 9.32
N LYS A 241 -18.44 12.58 8.37
CA LYS A 241 -18.87 12.72 6.98
C LYS A 241 -19.20 11.37 6.34
N GLY A 242 -18.36 10.36 6.54
CA GLY A 242 -18.61 9.00 6.05
C GLY A 242 -19.88 8.39 6.63
N LYS A 243 -20.18 8.67 7.91
CA LYS A 243 -21.45 8.30 8.55
C LYS A 243 -22.66 9.01 7.91
N GLU A 244 -22.55 10.30 7.65
CA GLU A 244 -23.63 11.13 7.10
C GLU A 244 -23.92 10.80 5.62
N GLU A 245 -22.88 10.57 4.83
CA GLU A 245 -22.97 10.37 3.37
C GLU A 245 -22.95 8.88 2.97
N GLY A 246 -22.73 7.95 3.90
CA GLY A 246 -22.82 6.51 3.66
C GLY A 246 -21.60 5.90 2.95
N PHE A 247 -20.39 6.40 3.24
CA PHE A 247 -19.13 5.84 2.70
C PHE A 247 -18.15 5.45 3.81
N GLN A 248 -17.23 4.53 3.51
CA GLN A 248 -16.20 4.10 4.44
C GLN A 248 -14.96 5.01 4.45
N VAL A 249 -14.27 5.05 5.58
CA VAL A 249 -12.98 5.71 5.79
C VAL A 249 -11.97 4.61 6.13
N ALA A 250 -11.14 4.24 5.15
CA ALA A 250 -10.01 3.35 5.35
C ALA A 250 -8.79 4.15 5.78
N VAL A 251 -8.14 3.75 6.87
CA VAL A 251 -7.07 4.53 7.48
C VAL A 251 -5.80 3.71 7.58
N HIS A 252 -4.74 4.17 6.92
CA HIS A 252 -3.39 3.62 7.09
C HIS A 252 -2.83 3.98 8.46
N VAL A 253 -2.45 2.93 9.22
CA VAL A 253 -1.91 3.02 10.58
C VAL A 253 -0.73 2.07 10.74
N MET A 254 0.48 2.61 10.81
CA MET A 254 1.69 1.80 11.02
C MET A 254 2.18 1.85 12.47
N GLY A 255 2.20 3.03 13.07
CA GLY A 255 2.64 3.24 14.43
C GLY A 255 1.54 3.02 15.47
N ASP A 256 1.93 2.60 16.67
CA ASP A 256 1.03 2.37 17.80
C ASP A 256 0.43 3.68 18.34
N GLU A 257 1.15 4.79 18.33
CA GLU A 257 0.59 6.10 18.72
C GLU A 257 -0.43 6.61 17.69
N ALA A 258 -0.23 6.29 16.40
CA ALA A 258 -1.25 6.55 15.37
C ALA A 258 -2.52 5.73 15.61
N LEU A 259 -2.40 4.49 16.08
CA LEU A 259 -3.56 3.68 16.45
C LEU A 259 -4.37 4.32 17.58
N ASP A 260 -3.71 4.88 18.60
CA ASP A 260 -4.37 5.63 19.67
C ASP A 260 -5.18 6.82 19.13
N VAL A 261 -4.60 7.58 18.19
CA VAL A 261 -5.28 8.71 17.53
C VAL A 261 -6.53 8.24 16.77
N VAL A 262 -6.43 7.12 16.05
CA VAL A 262 -7.56 6.57 15.27
C VAL A 262 -8.68 6.08 16.17
N LEU A 263 -8.37 5.34 17.23
CA LEU A 263 -9.36 4.88 18.21
C LEU A 263 -10.03 6.05 18.94
N LYS A 264 -9.27 7.11 19.26
CA LYS A 264 -9.81 8.34 19.83
C LYS A 264 -10.74 9.06 18.84
N ALA A 265 -10.34 9.18 17.57
CA ALA A 265 -11.17 9.80 16.54
C ALA A 265 -12.49 9.04 16.33
N PHE A 266 -12.43 7.72 16.32
CA PHE A 266 -13.59 6.84 16.24
C PHE A 266 -14.59 7.10 17.37
N LYS A 267 -14.10 7.14 18.62
CA LYS A 267 -14.93 7.46 19.81
C LYS A 267 -15.56 8.86 19.70
N LEU A 268 -14.78 9.87 19.35
CA LEU A 268 -15.27 11.26 19.19
C LEU A 268 -16.27 11.45 18.04
N ALA A 269 -16.21 10.59 17.01
CA ALA A 269 -17.17 10.56 15.92
C ALA A 269 -18.48 9.81 16.26
N GLY A 270 -18.58 9.23 17.46
CA GLY A 270 -19.75 8.48 17.92
C GLY A 270 -19.76 7.01 17.50
N SER A 271 -18.57 6.41 17.32
CA SER A 271 -18.35 4.98 17.09
C SER A 271 -19.13 4.32 15.93
N PRO A 272 -19.15 4.89 14.70
CA PRO A 272 -19.85 4.29 13.57
C PRO A 272 -19.05 3.09 12.98
N LYS A 273 -19.20 1.90 13.58
CA LYS A 273 -18.39 0.68 13.28
C LYS A 273 -18.27 0.30 11.80
N ARG A 274 -19.28 0.62 10.98
CA ARG A 274 -19.31 0.34 9.53
C ARG A 274 -18.59 1.36 8.67
N VAL A 275 -18.28 2.53 9.23
CA VAL A 275 -17.65 3.64 8.53
C VAL A 275 -16.15 3.53 8.58
N LEU A 276 -15.56 3.22 9.73
CA LEU A 276 -14.11 3.16 9.87
C LEU A 276 -13.58 1.75 9.59
N ARG A 277 -12.44 1.67 8.92
CA ARG A 277 -11.60 0.46 8.87
C ARG A 277 -10.12 0.85 8.99
N ILE A 278 -9.34 -0.03 9.62
CA ILE A 278 -7.93 0.20 9.90
C ILE A 278 -7.10 -0.66 8.96
N GLU A 279 -6.13 -0.05 8.29
CA GLU A 279 -5.17 -0.72 7.44
C GLU A 279 -3.84 -0.88 8.18
N HIS A 280 -3.24 -2.05 8.00
CA HIS A 280 -1.99 -2.51 8.60
C HIS A 280 -2.11 -2.82 10.08
N ALA A 281 -2.43 -1.82 10.92
CA ALA A 281 -2.26 -1.89 12.38
C ALA A 281 -0.89 -2.50 12.71
N ALA A 282 0.17 -1.93 12.12
CA ALA A 282 1.44 -2.63 12.04
C ALA A 282 2.12 -2.78 13.40
N LEU A 283 1.99 -1.83 14.31
CA LEU A 283 2.40 -1.94 15.71
C LEU A 283 1.19 -1.87 16.62
N VAL A 284 1.00 -2.90 17.45
CA VAL A 284 -0.09 -2.99 18.43
C VAL A 284 0.49 -3.35 19.80
N ARG A 285 0.41 -2.43 20.76
CA ARG A 285 0.86 -2.66 22.13
C ARG A 285 -0.12 -3.56 22.90
N ASP A 286 0.34 -4.13 24.01
CA ASP A 286 -0.48 -4.98 24.88
C ASP A 286 -1.73 -4.24 25.39
N ASP A 287 -1.60 -2.96 25.75
CA ASP A 287 -2.70 -2.11 26.24
C ASP A 287 -3.70 -1.70 25.15
N GLN A 288 -3.42 -1.98 23.88
CA GLN A 288 -4.27 -1.59 22.75
C GLN A 288 -5.16 -2.72 22.23
N LEU A 289 -4.89 -3.98 22.58
CA LEU A 289 -5.65 -5.14 22.07
C LEU A 289 -7.12 -5.09 22.50
N GLU A 290 -7.39 -4.89 23.79
CA GLU A 290 -8.76 -4.81 24.33
C GLU A 290 -9.51 -3.59 23.76
N PRO A 291 -8.98 -2.35 23.80
CA PRO A 291 -9.65 -1.21 23.17
C PRO A 291 -9.93 -1.40 21.66
N LEU A 292 -9.03 -2.07 20.93
CA LEU A 292 -9.21 -2.36 19.51
C LEU A 292 -10.34 -3.37 19.28
N ALA A 293 -10.42 -4.41 20.11
CA ALA A 293 -11.50 -5.40 20.07
C ALA A 293 -12.87 -4.77 20.42
N GLU A 294 -12.94 -3.99 21.50
CA GLU A 294 -14.15 -3.27 21.92
C GLU A 294 -14.68 -2.31 20.85
N ALA A 295 -13.77 -1.62 20.15
CA ALA A 295 -14.12 -0.73 19.05
C ALA A 295 -14.89 -1.48 17.95
N GLY A 296 -14.60 -2.77 17.72
CA GLY A 296 -15.25 -3.61 16.71
C GLY A 296 -15.03 -3.12 15.28
N VAL A 297 -14.02 -2.27 15.07
CA VAL A 297 -13.58 -1.74 13.79
C VAL A 297 -12.78 -2.83 13.06
N PRO A 298 -13.06 -3.12 11.79
CA PRO A 298 -12.33 -4.14 11.04
C PRO A 298 -10.89 -3.68 10.74
N VAL A 299 -9.94 -4.62 10.84
CA VAL A 299 -8.50 -4.42 10.62
C VAL A 299 -8.06 -5.30 9.45
N SER A 300 -7.46 -4.69 8.42
CA SER A 300 -6.80 -5.42 7.33
C SER A 300 -5.29 -5.47 7.59
N VAL A 301 -4.68 -6.67 7.58
CA VAL A 301 -3.25 -6.91 7.85
C VAL A 301 -2.51 -7.49 6.64
N GLN A 302 -1.23 -7.13 6.47
CA GLN A 302 -0.43 -7.51 5.29
C GLN A 302 1.01 -7.91 5.66
N PRO A 303 1.25 -9.07 6.30
CA PRO A 303 2.62 -9.51 6.66
C PRO A 303 3.59 -9.56 5.46
N GLY A 304 3.07 -9.69 4.23
CA GLY A 304 3.85 -9.67 3.00
C GLY A 304 4.67 -8.41 2.75
N ILE A 305 4.37 -7.27 3.39
CA ILE A 305 5.14 -6.03 3.23
C ILE A 305 6.62 -6.18 3.62
N MET A 306 6.94 -7.20 4.44
CA MET A 306 8.32 -7.55 4.79
C MET A 306 9.18 -7.84 3.56
N GLU A 307 8.60 -8.25 2.43
CA GLU A 307 9.35 -8.54 1.20
C GLU A 307 10.04 -7.29 0.62
N ALA A 308 9.39 -6.13 0.71
CA ALA A 308 9.90 -4.90 0.08
C ALA A 308 11.21 -4.41 0.72
N VAL A 309 11.44 -4.72 2.00
CA VAL A 309 12.60 -4.27 2.77
C VAL A 309 13.51 -5.42 3.18
N GLY A 310 12.97 -6.62 3.38
CA GLY A 310 13.65 -7.80 3.90
C GLY A 310 13.29 -8.08 5.35
N VAL A 311 12.99 -9.35 5.66
CA VAL A 311 12.52 -9.80 7.00
C VAL A 311 13.52 -9.45 8.10
N GLU A 312 14.80 -9.75 7.88
CA GLU A 312 15.84 -9.50 8.89
C GLU A 312 16.08 -8.01 9.11
N GLU A 313 15.93 -7.18 8.07
CA GLU A 313 16.00 -5.73 8.19
C GLU A 313 14.80 -5.18 8.99
N PHE A 314 13.60 -5.68 8.74
CA PHE A 314 12.41 -5.35 9.54
C PHE A 314 12.60 -5.70 11.02
N LYS A 315 13.07 -6.93 11.31
CA LYS A 315 13.39 -7.35 12.69
C LYS A 315 14.45 -6.47 13.33
N ARG A 316 15.49 -6.10 12.58
CA ARG A 316 16.56 -5.21 13.07
C ARG A 316 16.03 -3.82 13.42
N ILE A 317 15.17 -3.25 12.58
CA ILE A 317 14.54 -1.94 12.81
C ILE A 317 13.66 -1.97 14.05
N LEU A 318 12.88 -3.03 14.24
CA LEU A 318 11.93 -3.16 15.35
C LEU A 318 12.57 -3.63 16.66
N GLY A 319 13.67 -4.37 16.59
CA GLY A 319 14.35 -4.93 17.76
C GLY A 319 13.39 -5.70 18.66
N ASN A 320 13.36 -5.35 19.94
CA ASN A 320 12.49 -5.99 20.94
C ASN A 320 10.99 -5.80 20.67
N ARG A 321 10.61 -4.82 19.85
CA ARG A 321 9.23 -4.55 19.46
C ARG A 321 8.76 -5.41 18.28
N TRP A 322 9.59 -6.35 17.80
CA TRP A 322 9.14 -7.35 16.84
C TRP A 322 7.89 -8.11 17.30
N LYS A 323 7.76 -8.33 18.61
CA LYS A 323 6.56 -8.93 19.22
C LYS A 323 5.29 -8.11 19.05
N GLU A 324 5.41 -6.83 18.74
CA GLU A 324 4.28 -5.90 18.51
C GLU A 324 3.89 -5.81 17.04
N PHE A 325 4.67 -6.40 16.15
CA PHE A 325 4.49 -6.27 14.71
C PHE A 325 3.39 -7.19 14.19
N MET A 326 2.36 -6.61 13.58
CA MET A 326 1.22 -7.27 12.93
C MET A 326 0.76 -8.50 13.71
N ARG A 327 0.43 -8.31 14.99
CA ARG A 327 0.11 -9.35 15.98
C ARG A 327 -1.19 -10.11 15.67
N VAL A 328 -1.24 -10.79 14.53
CA VAL A 328 -2.47 -11.41 14.01
C VAL A 328 -3.06 -12.38 15.01
N LYS A 329 -2.25 -13.26 15.61
CA LYS A 329 -2.73 -14.22 16.60
C LYS A 329 -3.30 -13.56 17.85
N ASP A 330 -2.59 -12.57 18.41
CA ASP A 330 -3.06 -11.85 19.59
C ASP A 330 -4.36 -11.08 19.31
N MET A 331 -4.46 -10.43 18.14
CA MET A 331 -5.66 -9.71 17.72
C MET A 331 -6.87 -10.65 17.56
N LEU A 332 -6.67 -11.83 16.96
CA LEU A 332 -7.73 -12.84 16.84
C LEU A 332 -8.20 -13.35 18.21
N GLU A 333 -7.27 -13.66 19.12
CA GLU A 333 -7.59 -14.12 20.48
C GLU A 333 -8.29 -13.05 21.32
N ALA A 334 -7.97 -11.77 21.11
CA ALA A 334 -8.63 -10.63 21.75
C ALA A 334 -10.04 -10.35 21.18
N GLY A 335 -10.43 -10.97 20.07
CA GLY A 335 -11.73 -10.75 19.42
C GLY A 335 -11.76 -9.59 18.42
N VAL A 336 -10.59 -9.13 17.95
CA VAL A 336 -10.51 -8.13 16.87
C VAL A 336 -10.97 -8.76 15.55
N ARG A 337 -11.72 -7.99 14.75
CA ARG A 337 -12.13 -8.38 13.40
C ARG A 337 -10.97 -8.19 12.42
N VAL A 338 -10.17 -9.24 12.23
CA VAL A 338 -8.98 -9.21 11.35
C VAL A 338 -9.30 -9.81 9.98
N TYR A 339 -8.76 -9.21 8.92
CA TYR A 339 -8.87 -9.66 7.54
C TYR A 339 -7.51 -9.57 6.82
N GLY A 340 -7.28 -10.43 5.82
CA GLY A 340 -6.03 -10.52 5.10
C GLY A 340 -5.98 -9.63 3.86
N GLY A 341 -4.85 -8.97 3.63
CA GLY A 341 -4.54 -8.30 2.36
C GLY A 341 -3.07 -8.50 1.97
N SER A 342 -2.71 -8.13 0.74
CA SER A 342 -1.33 -8.28 0.25
C SER A 342 -0.50 -7.00 0.28
N ASP A 343 -1.18 -5.85 0.20
CA ASP A 343 -0.56 -4.55 -0.13
C ASP A 343 0.22 -4.58 -1.46
N HIS A 344 -0.16 -5.46 -2.40
CA HIS A 344 0.56 -5.61 -3.66
C HIS A 344 0.50 -4.31 -4.49
N PRO A 345 1.62 -3.84 -5.07
CA PRO A 345 2.86 -4.56 -5.33
C PRO A 345 3.98 -4.47 -4.29
N VAL A 346 3.71 -3.97 -3.08
CA VAL A 346 4.69 -3.95 -1.97
C VAL A 346 5.04 -5.41 -1.60
N GLY A 347 4.03 -6.16 -1.16
CA GLY A 347 4.11 -7.60 -0.90
C GLY A 347 3.70 -8.47 -2.08
N PRO A 348 3.83 -9.80 -1.97
CA PRO A 348 3.27 -10.74 -2.94
C PRO A 348 1.76 -10.92 -2.72
N TRP A 349 1.03 -11.23 -3.77
CA TRP A 349 -0.45 -11.35 -3.71
C TRP A 349 -0.97 -12.78 -3.82
N ARG A 350 -0.16 -13.74 -4.31
CA ARG A 350 -0.61 -15.13 -4.36
C ARG A 350 -0.67 -15.69 -2.94
N PHE A 351 -1.77 -16.35 -2.58
CA PHE A 351 -1.97 -16.90 -1.24
C PHE A 351 -0.80 -17.79 -0.78
N GLU A 352 -0.27 -18.63 -1.68
CA GLU A 352 0.89 -19.49 -1.42
C GLU A 352 2.18 -18.72 -1.06
N GLU A 353 2.33 -17.50 -1.54
CA GLU A 353 3.44 -16.62 -1.22
C GLU A 353 3.15 -15.85 0.08
N ILE A 354 1.94 -15.31 0.21
CA ILE A 354 1.49 -14.55 1.39
C ILE A 354 1.63 -15.38 2.67
N LYS A 355 1.16 -16.63 2.66
CA LYS A 355 1.10 -17.48 3.88
C LYS A 355 2.48 -17.73 4.50
N LYS A 356 3.57 -17.62 3.71
CA LYS A 356 4.94 -17.74 4.20
C LYS A 356 5.28 -16.65 5.21
N TYR A 357 4.75 -15.44 5.03
CA TYR A 357 5.05 -14.29 5.89
C TYR A 357 4.30 -14.34 7.22
N TYR A 358 3.10 -14.93 7.26
CA TYR A 358 2.38 -15.16 8.53
C TYR A 358 3.17 -16.07 9.48
N LYS A 359 3.90 -17.06 8.95
CA LYS A 359 4.75 -17.98 9.73
C LYS A 359 5.95 -17.28 10.39
N LEU A 360 6.29 -16.08 9.95
CA LEU A 360 7.43 -15.31 10.44
C LEU A 360 7.06 -14.34 11.58
N LEU A 361 5.76 -14.11 11.80
CA LEU A 361 5.27 -13.27 12.89
C LEU A 361 5.67 -13.86 14.25
N TRP A 362 5.78 -13.00 15.26
CA TRP A 362 6.16 -13.41 16.62
C TRP A 362 5.30 -14.55 17.18
N ARG A 363 3.97 -14.41 17.06
CA ARG A 363 2.99 -15.47 17.30
C ARG A 363 2.27 -15.77 15.98
N PRO A 364 2.69 -16.81 15.24
CA PRO A 364 2.07 -17.13 13.96
C PRO A 364 0.65 -17.70 14.17
N PRO A 365 -0.37 -17.23 13.42
CA PRO A 365 -1.67 -17.89 13.38
C PRO A 365 -1.60 -19.27 12.70
N SER A 366 -2.60 -20.11 12.92
CA SER A 366 -2.72 -21.40 12.24
C SER A 366 -3.00 -21.22 10.74
N GLU A 367 -2.76 -22.26 9.93
CA GLU A 367 -3.06 -22.18 8.50
C GLU A 367 -4.57 -22.01 8.23
N GLU A 368 -5.43 -22.59 9.07
CA GLU A 368 -6.88 -22.39 9.00
C GLU A 368 -7.28 -20.95 9.31
N GLU A 369 -6.66 -20.33 10.34
CA GLU A 369 -6.87 -18.92 10.65
C GLU A 369 -6.44 -18.05 9.47
N VAL A 370 -5.26 -18.28 8.87
CA VAL A 370 -4.78 -17.54 7.70
C VAL A 370 -5.73 -17.71 6.51
N LEU A 371 -6.20 -18.93 6.24
CA LEU A 371 -7.15 -19.19 5.15
C LEU A 371 -8.46 -18.42 5.37
N LYS A 372 -8.98 -18.40 6.60
CA LYS A 372 -10.18 -17.63 6.95
C LYS A 372 -9.98 -16.14 6.70
N LEU A 373 -8.85 -15.55 7.12
CA LEU A 373 -8.55 -14.13 6.90
C LEU A 373 -8.61 -13.73 5.42
N HIS A 374 -8.20 -14.61 4.52
CA HIS A 374 -8.14 -14.38 3.07
C HIS A 374 -9.37 -14.90 2.31
N THR A 375 -10.46 -15.28 3.01
CA THR A 375 -11.71 -15.72 2.38
C THR A 375 -12.94 -14.97 2.93
N SER A 376 -12.84 -14.39 4.13
CA SER A 376 -13.93 -13.63 4.77
C SER A 376 -13.95 -12.13 4.45
N GLY A 377 -13.06 -11.64 3.59
CA GLY A 377 -12.84 -10.20 3.37
C GLY A 377 -14.06 -9.40 2.91
N HIS A 378 -15.02 -10.05 2.23
CA HIS A 378 -16.27 -9.45 1.77
C HIS A 378 -17.11 -8.84 2.91
N GLU A 379 -17.01 -9.40 4.12
CA GLU A 379 -17.67 -8.89 5.33
C GLU A 379 -17.24 -7.47 5.74
N MET A 380 -16.08 -6.99 5.25
CA MET A 380 -15.61 -5.64 5.54
C MET A 380 -16.46 -4.56 4.86
N VAL A 381 -17.14 -4.89 3.76
CA VAL A 381 -17.92 -3.93 2.97
C VAL A 381 -19.43 -4.20 3.10
N GLU A 382 -19.83 -5.46 3.22
CA GLU A 382 -21.24 -5.87 3.24
C GLU A 382 -21.91 -5.79 4.64
N GLY A 383 -21.09 -5.67 5.69
CA GLY A 383 -21.48 -5.86 7.10
C GLY A 383 -21.98 -4.66 7.86
#